data_AF-Q6XCG9-F1
#
_entry.id   AF-Q6XCG9-F1
#
_cell.length_a   1.000
_cell.length_b   1.000
_cell.length_c   1.000
_cell.angle_alpha   90.00
_cell.angle_beta   90.00
_cell.angle_gamma   90.00
#
_symmetry.space_group_name_H-M   'P 1'
#
loop_
_entity.id
_entity.type
_entity.pdbx_description
1 polymer ?
#
loop_
_entity_poly.entity_id
_entity_poly.type
_entity_poly.pdbx_seq_one_letter_code
_entity_poly.pdbx_strand_id
1 'polypeptide(L)'
;MIMVLIGTLYPLVADALSLGKISVGPPYFNLFFLPLMGLLCLLMAFGPLSNWKRTSGMQFVKLLWKPWAISLAVGLVFPLVYRDKYEILAALTVFIASWVVTALLADLFYRLRNSDSFLAGLKKLSLSYFAMVVAHAGIAATTLGVGLTSIYTEQRDVRMEVGQKVTVVEYDFILNKLTHIDGPNYAAEEALITVMKDGKFLREMKPQKRRYLASGSTMTEVALDVSLFRDLYVAMGEPLTETAWAMRVHLKPFVRWIWLGALMMAFGAVLAVADKRYRKAIKQEAPVAEAPLGKLVNE
;
A
#
# COMPACT_ATOMS: atom_id res chain seq x y z
N MET A 1 -9.09 11.29 14.25
CA MET A 1 -10.54 11.01 14.33
C MET A 1 -11.40 12.25 14.04
N ILE A 2 -11.11 13.41 14.63
CA ILE A 2 -11.87 14.65 14.40
C ILE A 2 -11.97 15.03 12.91
N MET A 3 -10.88 14.94 12.15
CA MET A 3 -10.88 15.23 10.70
C MET A 3 -11.86 14.33 9.92
N VAL A 4 -11.86 13.02 10.19
CA VAL A 4 -12.76 12.07 9.53
C VAL A 4 -14.21 12.36 9.90
N LEU A 5 -14.47 12.61 11.19
CA LEU A 5 -15.80 12.95 11.70
C LEU A 5 -16.35 14.20 11.00
N ILE A 6 -15.55 15.28 10.90
CA ILE A 6 -15.93 16.51 10.20
C ILE A 6 -16.18 16.23 8.72
N GLY A 7 -15.26 15.53 8.03
CA GLY A 7 -15.44 15.19 6.62
C GLY A 7 -16.70 14.39 6.32
N THR A 8 -17.11 13.51 7.24
CA THR A 8 -18.34 12.69 7.09
C THR A 8 -19.62 13.42 7.49
N LEU A 9 -19.59 14.26 8.53
CA LEU A 9 -20.80 14.92 9.06
C LEU A 9 -21.06 16.28 8.41
N TYR A 10 -20.04 16.95 7.89
CA TYR A 10 -20.18 18.29 7.30
C TYR A 10 -21.19 18.32 6.12
N PRO A 11 -21.19 17.37 5.18
CA PRO A 11 -22.22 17.29 4.14
C PRO A 11 -23.65 17.20 4.70
N LEU A 12 -23.86 16.41 5.76
CA LEU A 12 -25.17 16.23 6.39
C LEU A 12 -25.65 17.50 7.08
N VAL A 13 -24.73 18.21 7.77
CA VAL A 13 -25.05 19.48 8.41
C VAL A 13 -25.32 20.57 7.38
N ALA A 14 -24.54 20.63 6.29
CA ALA A 14 -24.76 21.59 5.21
C ALA A 14 -26.12 21.38 4.52
N ASP A 15 -26.50 20.11 4.30
CA ASP A 15 -27.81 19.75 3.75
C ASP A 15 -28.95 20.12 4.72
N ALA A 16 -28.80 19.82 6.01
CA ALA A 16 -29.78 20.18 7.04
C ALA A 16 -29.97 21.70 7.19
N LEU A 17 -28.92 22.50 6.97
CA LEU A 17 -28.96 23.96 7.00
C LEU A 17 -29.36 24.58 5.65
N SER A 18 -29.73 23.77 4.65
CA SER A 18 -30.06 24.24 3.29
C SER A 18 -28.95 25.07 2.61
N LEU A 19 -27.68 24.83 3.01
CA LEU A 19 -26.49 25.47 2.44
C LEU A 19 -26.03 24.84 1.12
N GLY A 20 -26.79 23.84 0.64
CA GLY A 20 -26.49 23.08 -0.57
C GLY A 20 -25.75 21.78 -0.30
N LYS A 21 -25.74 20.89 -1.30
CA LYS A 21 -25.08 19.59 -1.22
C LYS A 21 -23.58 19.75 -1.45
N ILE A 22 -22.81 19.70 -0.37
CA ILE A 22 -21.35 19.73 -0.43
C ILE A 22 -20.82 18.30 -0.37
N SER A 23 -20.00 17.91 -1.35
CA SER A 23 -19.29 16.62 -1.33
C SER A 23 -17.84 16.82 -0.91
N VAL A 24 -17.39 16.03 0.05
CA VAL A 24 -16.00 16.06 0.53
C VAL A 24 -15.23 14.93 -0.16
N GLY A 25 -14.40 15.29 -1.14
CA GLY A 25 -13.62 14.35 -1.94
C GLY A 25 -12.19 14.10 -1.43
N PRO A 26 -11.40 13.31 -2.18
CA PRO A 26 -10.00 13.03 -1.87
C PRO A 26 -9.12 14.25 -1.55
N PRO A 27 -9.28 15.43 -2.20
CA PRO A 27 -8.46 16.60 -1.89
C PRO A 27 -8.52 17.03 -0.41
N TYR A 28 -9.70 16.97 0.23
CA TYR A 28 -9.86 17.32 1.64
C TYR A 28 -9.06 16.37 2.54
N PHE A 29 -9.21 15.06 2.33
CA PHE A 29 -8.50 14.07 3.14
C PHE A 29 -6.99 14.11 2.90
N ASN A 30 -6.56 14.27 1.65
CA ASN A 30 -5.15 14.35 1.28
C ASN A 30 -4.45 15.55 1.92
N LEU A 31 -5.14 16.69 2.05
CA LEU A 31 -4.59 17.89 2.68
C LEU A 31 -4.15 17.64 4.12
N PHE A 32 -4.89 16.83 4.89
CA PHE A 32 -4.56 16.54 6.29
C PHE A 32 -3.76 15.25 6.46
N PHE A 33 -4.11 14.20 5.73
CA PHE A 33 -3.55 12.88 5.91
C PHE A 33 -2.11 12.78 5.40
N LEU A 34 -1.81 13.38 4.23
CA LEU A 34 -0.46 13.29 3.66
C LEU A 34 0.60 13.98 4.54
N PRO A 35 0.41 15.23 5.02
CA PRO A 35 1.41 15.86 5.89
C PRO A 35 1.57 15.12 7.22
N LEU A 36 0.45 14.68 7.81
CA LEU A 36 0.48 13.96 9.08
C LEU A 36 1.20 12.62 8.95
N MET A 37 0.90 11.84 7.91
CA MET A 37 1.54 10.55 7.68
C MET A 37 3.02 10.71 7.30
N GLY A 38 3.35 11.74 6.51
CA GLY A 38 4.73 12.09 6.21
C GLY A 38 5.52 12.43 7.47
N LEU A 39 4.98 13.28 8.35
CA LEU A 39 5.59 13.61 9.64
C LEU A 39 5.75 12.37 10.52
N LEU A 40 4.72 11.52 10.63
CA LEU A 40 4.79 10.28 11.38
C LEU A 40 5.95 9.39 10.87
N CYS A 41 6.03 9.16 9.56
CA CYS A 41 7.09 8.36 8.95
C CYS A 41 8.48 8.95 9.20
N LEU A 42 8.62 10.28 9.16
CA LEU A 42 9.89 10.95 9.49
C LEU A 42 10.28 10.69 10.96
N LEU A 43 9.32 10.77 11.88
CA LEU A 43 9.55 10.56 13.31
C LEU A 43 9.76 9.08 13.68
N MET A 44 9.26 8.12 12.88
CA MET A 44 9.40 6.69 13.13
C MET A 44 10.86 6.23 13.23
N ALA A 45 11.79 6.87 12.53
CA ALA A 45 13.22 6.53 12.58
C ALA A 45 13.86 6.74 13.96
N PHE A 46 13.29 7.62 14.79
CA PHE A 46 13.83 7.92 16.12
C PHE A 46 13.40 6.90 17.17
N GLY A 47 12.23 6.26 17.00
CA GLY A 47 11.64 5.35 17.98
C GLY A 47 12.55 4.17 18.35
N PRO A 48 12.99 3.33 17.41
CA PRO A 48 13.83 2.15 17.68
C PRO A 48 15.18 2.48 18.32
N LEU A 49 15.70 3.67 18.05
CA LEU A 49 17.02 4.16 18.48
C LEU A 49 16.97 4.88 19.84
N SER A 50 15.79 5.26 20.31
CA SER A 50 15.63 6.05 21.51
C SER A 50 15.56 5.16 22.75
N ASN A 51 16.63 5.21 23.55
CA ASN A 51 16.51 4.92 24.98
C ASN A 51 15.95 6.17 25.68
N TRP A 52 14.70 6.06 26.15
CA TRP A 52 13.98 7.16 26.80
C TRP A 52 14.83 7.81 27.90
N LYS A 53 14.98 9.14 27.82
CA LYS A 53 15.81 10.00 28.71
C LYS A 53 17.32 9.76 28.73
N ARG A 54 17.86 8.76 28.01
CA ARG A 54 19.30 8.40 28.04
C ARG A 54 20.05 8.66 26.74
N THR A 55 19.32 8.85 25.64
CA THR A 55 19.93 9.06 24.32
C THR A 55 20.23 10.53 24.12
N SER A 56 21.50 10.87 23.85
CA SER A 56 21.87 12.25 23.56
C SER A 56 21.55 12.62 22.11
N GLY A 57 21.25 13.90 21.84
CA GLY A 57 21.01 14.39 20.47
C GLY A 57 22.14 14.06 19.51
N MET A 58 23.39 14.11 19.99
CA MET A 58 24.58 13.78 19.21
C MET A 58 24.63 12.30 18.79
N GLN A 59 24.09 11.38 19.60
CA GLN A 59 24.01 9.97 19.23
C GLN A 59 23.04 9.75 18.06
N PHE A 60 21.89 10.45 18.07
CA PHE A 60 20.95 10.40 16.95
C PHE A 60 21.61 10.89 15.66
N VAL A 61 22.26 12.04 15.69
CA VAL A 61 22.95 12.58 14.51
C VAL A 61 23.98 11.60 13.98
N LYS A 62 24.87 11.08 14.85
CA LYS A 62 25.91 10.12 14.45
C LYS A 62 25.37 8.85 13.81
N LEU A 63 24.21 8.37 14.25
CA LEU A 63 23.62 7.13 13.76
C LEU A 63 22.71 7.34 12.53
N LEU A 64 22.01 8.46 12.46
CA LEU A 64 20.99 8.72 11.44
C LEU A 64 21.46 9.57 10.25
N TRP A 65 22.59 10.27 10.33
CA TRP A 65 23.04 11.10 9.20
C TRP A 65 23.29 10.29 7.93
N LYS A 66 23.85 9.07 8.04
CA LYS A 66 24.07 8.18 6.88
C LYS A 66 22.75 7.68 6.28
N PRO A 67 21.81 7.09 7.05
CA PRO A 67 20.45 6.81 6.57
C PRO A 67 19.79 8.00 5.89
N TRP A 68 19.92 9.19 6.47
CA TRP A 68 19.32 10.41 5.93
C TRP A 68 19.90 10.76 4.57
N ALA A 69 21.24 10.81 4.45
CA ALA A 69 21.93 11.15 3.22
C ALA A 69 21.66 10.12 2.11
N ILE A 70 21.66 8.82 2.45
CA ILE A 70 21.33 7.74 1.51
C ILE A 70 19.88 7.89 1.02
N SER A 71 18.94 8.10 1.93
CA SER A 71 17.53 8.25 1.58
C SER A 71 17.28 9.48 0.73
N LEU A 72 17.97 10.60 1.04
CA LEU A 72 17.90 11.81 0.24
C LEU A 72 18.42 11.57 -1.18
N ALA A 73 19.56 10.92 -1.31
CA ALA A 73 20.11 10.58 -2.62
C ALA A 73 19.16 9.67 -3.41
N VAL A 74 18.60 8.62 -2.79
CA VAL A 74 17.63 7.72 -3.43
C VAL A 74 16.36 8.48 -3.83
N GLY A 75 15.85 9.35 -2.96
CA GLY A 75 14.68 10.18 -3.24
C GLY A 75 14.89 11.13 -4.42
N LEU A 76 16.04 11.81 -4.50
CA LEU A 76 16.36 12.72 -5.60
C LEU A 76 16.62 12.00 -6.93
N VAL A 77 17.27 10.83 -6.88
CA VAL A 77 17.63 10.07 -8.08
C VAL A 77 16.44 9.32 -8.67
N PHE A 78 15.52 8.80 -7.86
CA PHE A 78 14.46 7.92 -8.34
C PHE A 78 13.59 8.55 -9.45
N PRO A 79 13.02 9.76 -9.30
CA PRO A 79 12.16 10.33 -10.34
C PRO A 79 12.90 10.64 -11.64
N LEU A 80 14.21 10.92 -11.57
CA LEU A 80 15.05 11.15 -12.76
C LEU A 80 15.22 9.89 -13.62
N VAL A 81 15.17 8.71 -13.01
CA VAL A 81 15.35 7.43 -13.70
C VAL A 81 14.00 6.79 -14.07
N TYR A 82 12.95 7.10 -13.32
CA TYR A 82 11.67 6.42 -13.46
C TYR A 82 10.80 6.97 -14.60
N ARG A 83 10.75 8.30 -14.80
CA ARG A 83 9.95 8.96 -15.85
C ARG A 83 10.64 10.21 -16.38
N ASP A 84 10.25 10.63 -17.58
CA ASP A 84 10.83 11.82 -18.24
C ASP A 84 10.56 13.13 -17.48
N LYS A 85 9.41 13.20 -16.80
CA LYS A 85 9.02 14.36 -15.98
C LYS A 85 9.40 14.13 -14.53
N TYR A 86 10.20 15.05 -14.00
CA TYR A 86 10.59 15.03 -12.60
C TYR A 86 9.44 15.48 -11.71
N GLU A 87 9.00 14.60 -10.81
CA GLU A 87 7.93 14.87 -9.85
C GLU A 87 8.50 15.02 -8.44
N ILE A 88 8.41 16.23 -7.87
CA ILE A 88 8.95 16.54 -6.53
C ILE A 88 8.26 15.70 -5.45
N LEU A 89 6.94 15.48 -5.58
CA LEU A 89 6.19 14.64 -4.64
C LEU A 89 6.63 13.17 -4.69
N ALA A 90 7.10 12.70 -5.85
CA ALA A 90 7.64 11.35 -5.96
C ALA A 90 8.99 11.26 -5.26
N ALA A 91 9.85 12.27 -5.43
CA ALA A 91 11.11 12.36 -4.70
C ALA A 91 10.90 12.33 -3.18
N LEU A 92 9.95 13.13 -2.70
CA LEU A 92 9.60 13.20 -1.28
C LEU A 92 9.03 11.87 -0.76
N THR A 93 8.14 11.22 -1.52
CA THR A 93 7.58 9.91 -1.17
C THR A 93 8.67 8.86 -1.02
N VAL A 94 9.57 8.78 -2.00
CA VAL A 94 10.68 7.81 -2.01
C VAL A 94 11.67 8.12 -0.90
N PHE A 95 11.98 9.39 -0.65
CA PHE A 95 12.79 9.83 0.48
C PHE A 95 12.20 9.34 1.80
N ILE A 96 10.92 9.59 2.07
CA ILE A 96 10.26 9.21 3.33
C ILE A 96 10.22 7.68 3.49
N ALA A 97 9.88 6.94 2.44
CA ALA A 97 9.84 5.47 2.50
C ALA A 97 11.24 4.87 2.72
N SER A 98 12.24 5.33 1.95
CA SER A 98 13.63 4.87 2.10
C SER A 98 14.25 5.29 3.42
N TRP A 99 13.87 6.44 3.98
CA TRP A 99 14.27 6.91 5.32
C TRP A 99 13.89 5.91 6.41
N VAL A 100 12.65 5.42 6.39
CA VAL A 100 12.20 4.41 7.36
C VAL A 100 13.04 3.14 7.20
N VAL A 101 13.22 2.64 5.97
CA VAL A 101 13.96 1.40 5.72
C VAL A 101 15.44 1.52 6.13
N THR A 102 16.12 2.59 5.71
CA THR A 102 17.53 2.79 6.00
C THR A 102 17.78 3.06 7.49
N ALA A 103 16.85 3.71 8.19
CA ALA A 103 16.91 3.85 9.64
C ALA A 103 16.78 2.50 10.36
N LEU A 104 15.86 1.63 9.92
CA LEU A 104 15.73 0.26 10.45
C LEU A 104 17.01 -0.56 10.21
N LEU A 105 17.62 -0.43 9.03
CA LEU A 105 18.89 -1.08 8.73
C LEU A 105 20.01 -0.56 9.63
N ALA A 106 20.10 0.76 9.85
CA ALA A 106 21.10 1.34 10.74
C ALA A 106 20.93 0.88 12.19
N ASP A 107 19.70 0.79 12.70
CA ASP A 107 19.41 0.21 14.01
C ASP A 107 19.84 -1.26 14.09
N LEU A 108 19.53 -2.07 13.06
CA LEU A 108 19.95 -3.47 12.98
C LEU A 108 21.49 -3.59 13.05
N PHE A 109 22.21 -2.85 12.21
CA PHE A 109 23.68 -2.87 12.21
C PHE A 109 24.27 -2.37 13.52
N TYR A 110 23.65 -1.36 14.14
CA TYR A 110 24.08 -0.85 15.44
C TYR A 110 23.98 -1.93 16.53
N ARG A 111 22.87 -2.69 16.56
CA ARG A 111 22.66 -3.79 17.51
C ARG A 111 23.59 -4.98 17.29
N LEU A 112 23.99 -5.23 16.04
CA LEU A 112 24.87 -6.33 15.68
C LEU A 112 26.36 -6.01 15.86
N ARG A 113 26.74 -4.73 16.03
CA ARG A 113 28.14 -4.26 16.03
C ARG A 113 29.07 -4.97 17.02
N ASN A 114 28.54 -5.40 18.17
CA ASN A 114 29.33 -6.02 19.24
C ASN A 114 29.20 -7.56 19.25
N SER A 115 28.69 -8.18 18.18
CA SER A 115 28.56 -9.63 18.07
C SER A 115 29.74 -10.22 17.29
N ASP A 116 30.18 -11.41 17.71
CA ASP A 116 31.34 -12.11 17.10
C ASP A 116 31.11 -12.49 15.63
N SER A 117 29.85 -12.65 15.22
CA SER A 117 29.45 -12.91 13.83
C SER A 117 28.03 -12.37 13.58
N PHE A 118 27.73 -12.01 12.33
CA PHE A 118 26.41 -11.52 11.91
C PHE A 118 25.30 -12.51 12.28
N LEU A 119 25.47 -13.80 11.98
CA LEU A 119 24.49 -14.85 12.28
C LEU A 119 24.30 -15.03 13.80
N ALA A 120 25.39 -14.95 14.57
CA ALA A 120 25.33 -15.06 16.02
C ALA A 120 24.59 -13.87 16.63
N GLY A 121 24.79 -12.67 16.09
CA GLY A 121 24.07 -11.47 16.50
C GLY A 121 22.57 -11.55 16.17
N LEU A 122 22.19 -12.00 14.97
CA LEU A 122 20.78 -12.15 14.59
C LEU A 122 20.03 -13.11 15.53
N LYS A 123 20.66 -14.21 15.93
CA LYS A 123 20.06 -15.19 16.88
C LYS A 123 19.87 -14.63 18.29
N LYS A 124 20.60 -13.56 18.66
CA LYS A 124 20.46 -12.90 19.98
C LYS A 124 19.29 -11.90 20.01
N LEU A 125 18.77 -11.48 18.85
CA LEU A 125 17.66 -10.54 18.77
C LEU A 125 16.32 -11.23 19.09
N SER A 126 15.43 -10.52 19.79
CA SER A 126 14.12 -11.04 20.16
C SER A 126 13.16 -11.12 18.98
N LEU A 127 12.12 -11.94 19.09
CA LEU A 127 11.09 -12.03 18.06
C LEU A 127 10.33 -10.71 17.92
N SER A 128 10.07 -10.02 19.03
CA SER A 128 9.46 -8.68 19.07
C SER A 128 10.29 -7.64 18.30
N TYR A 129 11.61 -7.80 18.24
CA TYR A 129 12.47 -6.91 17.44
C TYR A 129 12.21 -7.11 15.95
N PHE A 130 12.22 -8.36 15.47
CA PHE A 130 11.89 -8.67 14.08
C PHE A 130 10.45 -8.27 13.74
N ALA A 131 9.50 -8.47 14.65
CA ALA A 131 8.13 -8.00 14.52
C ALA A 131 8.05 -6.49 14.26
N MET A 132 8.77 -5.69 15.05
CA MET A 132 8.87 -4.24 14.86
C MET A 132 9.45 -3.88 13.49
N VAL A 133 10.59 -4.48 13.11
CA VAL A 133 11.27 -4.21 11.82
C VAL A 133 10.35 -4.54 10.64
N VAL A 134 9.71 -5.71 10.65
CA VAL A 134 8.81 -6.14 9.58
C VAL A 134 7.60 -5.21 9.48
N ALA A 135 7.00 -4.83 10.62
CA ALA A 135 5.85 -3.93 10.63
C ALA A 135 6.21 -2.53 10.10
N HIS A 136 7.34 -1.96 10.53
CA HIS A 136 7.77 -0.63 10.08
C HIS A 136 8.21 -0.63 8.62
N ALA A 137 8.85 -1.72 8.15
CA ALA A 137 9.13 -1.91 6.73
C ALA A 137 7.83 -2.03 5.91
N GLY A 138 6.76 -2.62 6.48
CA GLY A 138 5.44 -2.66 5.87
C GLY A 138 4.79 -1.27 5.72
N ILE A 139 5.00 -0.37 6.69
CA ILE A 139 4.60 1.04 6.58
C ILE A 139 5.36 1.72 5.43
N ALA A 140 6.68 1.52 5.34
CA ALA A 140 7.48 2.07 4.24
C ALA A 140 7.01 1.59 2.86
N ALA A 141 6.74 0.28 2.72
CA ALA A 141 6.22 -0.32 1.49
C ALA A 141 4.85 0.26 1.10
N THR A 142 3.94 0.39 2.07
CA THR A 142 2.62 1.00 1.86
C THR A 142 2.73 2.46 1.42
N THR A 143 3.55 3.26 2.11
CA THR A 143 3.78 4.68 1.78
C THR A 143 4.32 4.84 0.36
N LEU A 144 5.30 4.01 -0.02
CA LEU A 144 5.84 4.00 -1.38
C LEU A 144 4.77 3.64 -2.41
N GLY A 145 4.01 2.56 -2.16
CA GLY A 145 2.94 2.11 -3.04
C GLY A 145 1.86 3.17 -3.26
N VAL A 146 1.32 3.75 -2.18
CA VAL A 146 0.27 4.79 -2.24
C VAL A 146 0.79 6.04 -2.95
N GLY A 147 1.96 6.54 -2.56
CA GLY A 147 2.49 7.79 -3.13
C GLY A 147 2.84 7.65 -4.61
N LEU A 148 3.58 6.60 -5.01
CA LEU A 148 3.92 6.40 -6.41
C LEU A 148 2.71 6.06 -7.29
N THR A 149 1.76 5.26 -6.78
CA THR A 149 0.49 5.03 -7.52
C THR A 149 -0.24 6.36 -7.73
N SER A 150 -0.33 7.21 -6.71
CA SER A 150 -1.09 8.46 -6.79
C SER A 150 -0.49 9.47 -7.76
N ILE A 151 0.84 9.47 -7.89
CA ILE A 151 1.57 10.44 -8.72
C ILE A 151 1.69 9.97 -10.17
N TYR A 152 1.95 8.68 -10.39
CA TYR A 152 2.27 8.13 -11.71
C TYR A 152 1.15 7.27 -12.32
N THR A 153 -0.06 7.31 -11.77
CA THR A 153 -1.22 6.69 -12.43
C THR A 153 -1.57 7.46 -13.69
N GLU A 154 -1.63 6.75 -14.81
CA GLU A 154 -2.09 7.27 -16.09
C GLU A 154 -3.44 6.63 -16.43
N GLN A 155 -4.41 7.47 -16.79
CA GLN A 155 -5.75 7.04 -17.19
C GLN A 155 -6.09 7.62 -18.55
N ARG A 156 -6.66 6.80 -19.42
CA ARG A 156 -7.25 7.24 -20.68
C ARG A 156 -8.63 6.62 -20.87
N ASP A 157 -9.60 7.50 -21.05
CA ASP A 157 -10.95 7.16 -21.50
C ASP A 157 -11.02 7.41 -23.00
N VAL A 158 -11.22 6.35 -23.77
CA VAL A 158 -11.08 6.37 -25.23
C VAL A 158 -12.22 5.63 -25.89
N ARG A 159 -12.61 6.08 -27.08
CA ARG A 159 -13.44 5.29 -27.99
C ARG A 159 -12.51 4.37 -28.78
N MET A 160 -12.74 3.05 -28.70
CA MET A 160 -11.98 2.05 -29.43
C MET A 160 -12.88 1.27 -30.38
N GLU A 161 -12.49 1.20 -31.65
CA GLU A 161 -13.02 0.30 -32.66
C GLU A 161 -12.15 -0.94 -32.84
N VAL A 162 -12.74 -2.02 -33.36
CA VAL A 162 -11.99 -3.22 -33.73
C VAL A 162 -10.90 -2.87 -34.76
N GLY A 163 -9.67 -3.29 -34.50
CA GLY A 163 -8.46 -2.95 -35.24
C GLY A 163 -7.75 -1.67 -34.77
N GLN A 164 -8.38 -0.87 -33.90
CA GLN A 164 -7.79 0.37 -33.42
C GLN A 164 -6.75 0.12 -32.31
N LYS A 165 -5.67 0.91 -32.36
CA LYS A 165 -4.62 0.94 -31.35
C LYS A 165 -4.72 2.21 -30.50
N VAL A 166 -4.57 2.06 -29.18
CA VAL A 166 -4.45 3.16 -28.22
C VAL A 166 -3.15 3.00 -27.45
N THR A 167 -2.34 4.05 -27.42
CA THR A 167 -1.07 4.07 -26.71
C THR A 167 -1.24 4.79 -25.37
N VAL A 168 -0.82 4.17 -24.28
CA VAL A 168 -0.76 4.76 -22.93
C VAL A 168 0.65 4.57 -22.39
N VAL A 169 1.42 5.66 -22.34
CA VAL A 169 2.86 5.65 -22.04
C VAL A 169 3.61 4.70 -22.99
N GLU A 170 4.24 3.63 -22.50
CA GLU A 170 4.98 2.66 -23.30
C GLU A 170 4.15 1.42 -23.72
N TYR A 171 2.84 1.42 -23.49
CA TYR A 171 1.95 0.30 -23.79
C TYR A 171 0.98 0.62 -24.92
N ASP A 172 0.90 -0.27 -25.89
CA ASP A 172 -0.07 -0.25 -26.96
C ASP A 172 -1.18 -1.27 -26.67
N PHE A 173 -2.43 -0.80 -26.63
CA PHE A 173 -3.62 -1.62 -26.47
C PHE A 173 -4.34 -1.68 -27.81
N ILE A 174 -4.45 -2.88 -28.38
CA ILE A 174 -5.06 -3.11 -29.69
C ILE A 174 -6.34 -3.92 -29.48
N LEU A 175 -7.50 -3.35 -29.85
CA LEU A 175 -8.76 -4.08 -29.79
C LEU A 175 -8.86 -4.99 -31.02
N ASN A 176 -8.70 -6.31 -30.84
CA ASN A 176 -8.70 -7.25 -31.95
C ASN A 176 -10.09 -7.74 -32.32
N LYS A 177 -10.96 -7.93 -31.32
CA LYS A 177 -12.26 -8.54 -31.52
C LYS A 177 -13.22 -8.16 -30.40
N LEU A 178 -14.51 -8.09 -30.72
CA LEU A 178 -15.62 -8.08 -29.77
C LEU A 178 -16.41 -9.37 -29.96
N THR A 179 -16.78 -10.03 -28.87
CA THR A 179 -17.54 -11.29 -28.89
C THR A 179 -18.61 -11.31 -27.82
N HIS A 180 -19.82 -11.68 -28.23
CA HIS A 180 -20.89 -12.03 -27.30
C HIS A 180 -20.59 -13.38 -26.64
N ILE A 181 -20.80 -13.47 -25.32
CA ILE A 181 -20.60 -14.67 -24.51
C ILE A 181 -21.82 -14.88 -23.62
N ASP A 182 -22.48 -16.02 -23.80
CA ASP A 182 -23.50 -16.50 -22.87
C ASP A 182 -22.86 -17.31 -21.74
N GLY A 183 -22.87 -16.74 -20.54
CA GLY A 183 -22.47 -17.40 -19.31
C GLY A 183 -23.64 -18.10 -18.59
N PRO A 184 -23.37 -18.85 -17.51
CA PRO A 184 -24.40 -19.63 -16.81
C PRO A 184 -25.55 -18.79 -16.23
N ASN A 185 -25.27 -17.54 -15.84
CA ASN A 185 -26.24 -16.61 -15.25
C ASN A 185 -26.07 -15.16 -15.75
N TYR A 186 -25.32 -14.96 -16.83
CA TYR A 186 -25.06 -13.65 -17.41
C TYR A 186 -24.91 -13.74 -18.93
N ALA A 187 -25.29 -12.68 -19.65
CA ALA A 187 -24.86 -12.46 -21.03
C ALA A 187 -23.77 -11.37 -21.02
N ALA A 188 -22.71 -11.52 -21.79
CA ALA A 188 -21.56 -10.63 -21.75
C ALA A 188 -21.07 -10.22 -23.13
N GLU A 189 -20.62 -8.98 -23.25
CA GLU A 189 -19.78 -8.54 -24.34
C GLU A 189 -18.33 -8.59 -23.87
N GLU A 190 -17.50 -9.40 -24.54
CA GLU A 190 -16.06 -9.52 -24.26
C GLU A 190 -15.25 -8.82 -25.35
N ALA A 191 -14.28 -8.01 -24.94
CA ALA A 191 -13.28 -7.45 -25.83
C ALA A 191 -11.97 -8.24 -25.75
N LEU A 192 -11.43 -8.66 -26.89
CA LEU A 192 -10.09 -9.24 -26.97
C LEU A 192 -9.08 -8.14 -27.26
N ILE A 193 -8.27 -7.78 -26.26
CA ILE A 193 -7.30 -6.69 -26.37
C ILE A 193 -5.88 -7.25 -26.28
N THR A 194 -5.09 -7.12 -27.35
CA THR A 194 -3.65 -7.40 -27.27
C THR A 194 -2.92 -6.21 -26.68
N VAL A 195 -2.10 -6.47 -25.68
CA VAL A 195 -1.20 -5.49 -25.09
C VAL A 195 0.21 -5.74 -25.58
N MET A 196 0.82 -4.70 -26.12
CA MET A 196 2.23 -4.68 -26.52
C MET A 196 2.99 -3.69 -25.62
N LYS A 197 4.26 -3.98 -25.36
CA LYS A 197 5.19 -3.05 -24.71
C LYS A 197 6.41 -2.88 -25.61
N ASP A 198 6.77 -1.65 -25.96
CA ASP A 198 7.93 -1.36 -26.82
C ASP A 198 7.94 -2.20 -28.13
N GLY A 199 6.75 -2.38 -28.73
CA GLY A 199 6.56 -3.18 -29.94
C GLY A 199 6.59 -4.71 -29.76
N LYS A 200 6.80 -5.21 -28.53
CA LYS A 200 6.79 -6.66 -28.23
C LYS A 200 5.47 -7.07 -27.60
N PHE A 201 4.99 -8.24 -27.97
CA PHE A 201 3.81 -8.84 -27.35
C PHE A 201 4.04 -9.07 -25.87
N LEU A 202 3.12 -8.56 -25.05
CA LEU A 202 3.15 -8.74 -23.61
C LEU A 202 2.10 -9.79 -23.19
N ARG A 203 0.82 -9.54 -23.50
CA ARG A 203 -0.31 -10.41 -23.09
C ARG A 203 -1.61 -10.01 -23.81
N GLU A 204 -2.58 -10.93 -23.83
CA GLU A 204 -3.98 -10.62 -24.17
C GLU A 204 -4.83 -10.38 -22.92
N MET A 205 -5.65 -9.33 -22.95
CA MET A 205 -6.56 -8.92 -21.89
C MET A 205 -8.00 -9.03 -22.39
N LYS A 206 -8.87 -9.61 -21.57
CA LYS A 206 -10.27 -9.94 -21.92
C LYS A 206 -11.27 -9.29 -20.98
N PRO A 207 -11.43 -7.95 -21.00
CA PRO A 207 -12.45 -7.31 -20.18
C PRO A 207 -13.84 -7.65 -20.72
N GLN A 208 -14.83 -7.64 -19.83
CA GLN A 208 -16.21 -7.98 -20.19
C GLN A 208 -17.21 -6.95 -19.63
N LYS A 209 -18.28 -6.72 -20.36
CA LYS A 209 -19.50 -6.06 -19.85
C LYS A 209 -20.58 -7.11 -19.68
N ARG A 210 -20.90 -7.48 -18.43
CA ARG A 210 -21.82 -8.56 -18.07
C ARG A 210 -23.19 -8.02 -17.66
N ARG A 211 -24.26 -8.55 -18.23
CA ARG A 211 -25.63 -8.37 -17.75
C ARG A 211 -26.09 -9.65 -17.06
N TYR A 212 -26.33 -9.56 -15.75
CA TYR A 212 -26.81 -10.69 -14.96
C TYR A 212 -28.31 -10.89 -15.13
N LEU A 213 -28.71 -12.11 -15.47
CA LEU A 213 -30.09 -12.41 -15.86
C LEU A 213 -31.07 -12.34 -14.68
N ALA A 214 -30.63 -12.75 -13.48
CA ALA A 214 -31.47 -12.79 -12.29
C ALA A 214 -31.79 -11.40 -11.71
N SER A 215 -30.81 -10.49 -11.68
CA SER A 215 -30.96 -9.14 -11.13
C SER A 215 -31.28 -8.09 -12.19
N GLY A 216 -31.03 -8.38 -13.48
CA GLY A 216 -31.05 -7.41 -14.56
C GLY A 216 -29.91 -6.40 -14.53
N SER A 217 -28.99 -6.49 -13.56
CA SER A 217 -27.91 -5.52 -13.37
C SER A 217 -26.76 -5.73 -14.36
N THR A 218 -26.24 -4.64 -14.92
CA THR A 218 -25.05 -4.66 -15.78
C THR A 218 -23.82 -4.25 -14.98
N MET A 219 -22.77 -5.06 -15.04
CA MET A 219 -21.48 -4.85 -14.36
C MET A 219 -20.33 -4.99 -15.35
N THR A 220 -19.23 -4.29 -15.09
CA THR A 220 -18.00 -4.44 -15.89
C THR A 220 -17.02 -5.33 -15.15
N GLU A 221 -16.63 -6.44 -15.78
CA GLU A 221 -15.49 -7.26 -15.37
C GLU A 221 -14.23 -6.68 -16.01
N VAL A 222 -13.32 -6.19 -15.17
CA VAL A 222 -12.09 -5.52 -15.62
C VAL A 222 -11.05 -6.58 -15.95
N ALA A 223 -10.36 -6.44 -17.07
CA ALA A 223 -9.15 -7.22 -17.31
C ALA A 223 -7.98 -6.60 -16.56
N LEU A 224 -7.23 -7.43 -15.85
CA LEU A 224 -6.12 -7.03 -15.00
C LEU A 224 -4.85 -7.77 -15.40
N ASP A 225 -3.80 -7.02 -15.72
CA ASP A 225 -2.44 -7.57 -15.79
C ASP A 225 -1.65 -7.04 -14.60
N VAL A 226 -1.36 -7.94 -13.65
CA VAL A 226 -0.81 -7.58 -12.35
C VAL A 226 0.68 -7.93 -12.27
N SER A 227 1.53 -6.95 -11.95
CA SER A 227 2.97 -7.17 -11.74
C SER A 227 3.44 -6.60 -10.41
N LEU A 228 4.72 -6.73 -10.06
CA LEU A 228 5.23 -6.19 -8.79
C LEU A 228 5.38 -4.66 -8.84
N PHE A 229 5.62 -4.11 -10.03
CA PHE A 229 5.98 -2.70 -10.21
C PHE A 229 4.89 -1.90 -10.91
N ARG A 230 3.99 -2.56 -11.64
CA ARG A 230 2.88 -1.92 -12.34
C ARG A 230 1.72 -2.87 -12.61
N ASP A 231 0.52 -2.32 -12.59
CA ASP A 231 -0.71 -3.03 -12.90
C ASP A 231 -1.39 -2.33 -14.08
N LEU A 232 -1.83 -3.10 -15.07
CA LEU A 232 -2.68 -2.62 -16.15
C LEU A 232 -4.13 -2.99 -15.88
N TYR A 233 -5.01 -2.04 -16.16
CA TYR A 233 -6.45 -2.19 -16.03
C TYR A 233 -7.09 -1.82 -17.35
N VAL A 234 -7.96 -2.68 -17.85
CA VAL A 234 -8.83 -2.32 -18.97
C VAL A 234 -10.26 -2.64 -18.60
N ALA A 235 -11.14 -1.64 -18.71
CA ALA A 235 -12.53 -1.75 -18.37
C ALA A 235 -13.41 -1.30 -19.55
N MET A 236 -14.43 -2.10 -19.87
CA MET A 236 -15.44 -1.75 -20.86
C MET A 236 -16.48 -0.81 -20.25
N GLY A 237 -16.68 0.33 -20.91
CA GLY A 237 -17.73 1.30 -20.63
C GLY A 237 -19.05 0.89 -21.27
N GLU A 238 -19.65 1.80 -22.03
CA GLU A 238 -20.86 1.55 -22.80
C GLU A 238 -20.54 1.37 -24.30
N PRO A 239 -21.36 0.61 -25.04
CA PRO A 239 -21.27 0.57 -26.49
C PRO A 239 -21.58 1.96 -27.06
N LEU A 240 -20.80 2.38 -28.04
CA LEU A 240 -21.00 3.64 -28.75
C LEU A 240 -21.60 3.39 -30.14
N THR A 241 -21.16 2.32 -30.81
CA THR A 241 -21.73 1.76 -32.04
C THR A 241 -21.62 0.23 -31.98
N GLU A 242 -22.06 -0.50 -33.00
CA GLU A 242 -21.91 -1.97 -33.03
C GLU A 242 -20.45 -2.44 -32.99
N THR A 243 -19.51 -1.63 -33.49
CA THR A 243 -18.08 -1.96 -33.55
C THR A 243 -17.20 -1.11 -32.63
N ALA A 244 -17.76 -0.07 -31.99
CA ALA A 244 -17.03 0.87 -31.16
C ALA A 244 -17.53 0.87 -29.72
N TRP A 245 -16.60 0.85 -28.78
CA TRP A 245 -16.89 0.86 -27.35
C TRP A 245 -16.11 1.96 -26.64
N ALA A 246 -16.72 2.55 -25.61
CA ALA A 246 -15.97 3.34 -24.65
C ALA A 246 -15.11 2.39 -23.81
N MET A 247 -13.80 2.61 -23.83
CA MET A 247 -12.81 1.83 -23.07
C MET A 247 -12.09 2.75 -22.10
N ARG A 248 -11.88 2.24 -20.88
CA ARG A 248 -11.03 2.90 -19.89
C ARG A 248 -9.80 2.05 -19.67
N VAL A 249 -8.64 2.64 -19.96
CA VAL A 249 -7.33 2.01 -19.77
C VAL A 249 -6.60 2.74 -18.66
N HIS A 250 -6.05 1.99 -17.71
CA HIS A 250 -5.18 2.52 -16.68
C HIS A 250 -3.85 1.80 -16.61
N LEU A 251 -2.81 2.57 -16.32
CA LEU A 251 -1.53 2.10 -15.84
C LEU A 251 -1.37 2.61 -14.42
N LYS A 252 -1.31 1.70 -13.44
CA LYS A 252 -1.12 2.04 -12.03
C LYS A 252 0.16 1.40 -11.50
N PRO A 253 1.20 2.20 -11.22
CA PRO A 253 2.46 1.64 -10.73
C PRO A 253 2.40 1.36 -9.21
N PHE A 254 3.08 0.31 -8.74
CA PHE A 254 3.25 -0.03 -7.32
C PHE A 254 1.99 -0.33 -6.48
N VAL A 255 0.82 -0.60 -7.08
CA VAL A 255 -0.41 -0.95 -6.32
C VAL A 255 -0.18 -2.16 -5.41
N ARG A 256 0.55 -3.18 -5.86
CA ARG A 256 0.88 -4.36 -5.05
C ARG A 256 1.67 -4.05 -3.78
N TRP A 257 2.43 -2.96 -3.72
CA TRP A 257 3.20 -2.59 -2.54
C TRP A 257 2.31 -2.14 -1.38
N ILE A 258 1.11 -1.62 -1.68
CA ILE A 258 0.08 -1.30 -0.69
C ILE A 258 -0.35 -2.57 0.04
N TRP A 259 -0.65 -3.62 -0.73
CA TRP A 259 -1.07 -4.91 -0.20
C TRP A 259 0.08 -5.64 0.51
N LEU A 260 1.27 -5.64 -0.08
CA LEU A 260 2.45 -6.24 0.54
C LEU A 260 2.77 -5.57 1.88
N GLY A 261 2.71 -4.24 1.95
CA GLY A 261 2.91 -3.51 3.18
C GLY A 261 1.88 -3.85 4.27
N ALA A 262 0.61 -3.99 3.89
CA ALA A 262 -0.44 -4.45 4.80
C ALA A 262 -0.18 -5.87 5.34
N LEU A 263 0.21 -6.79 4.46
CA LEU A 263 0.58 -8.17 4.84
C LEU A 263 1.80 -8.20 5.75
N MET A 264 2.82 -7.38 5.48
CA MET A 264 4.00 -7.25 6.34
C MET A 264 3.62 -6.73 7.73
N MET A 265 2.79 -5.69 7.83
CA MET A 265 2.31 -5.18 9.12
C MET A 265 1.52 -6.23 9.90
N ALA A 266 0.60 -6.94 9.23
CA ALA A 266 -0.16 -8.02 9.85
C ALA A 266 0.76 -9.16 10.33
N PHE A 267 1.73 -9.55 9.52
CA PHE A 267 2.71 -10.56 9.90
C PHE A 267 3.58 -10.10 11.08
N GLY A 268 4.03 -8.85 11.08
CA GLY A 268 4.73 -8.24 12.21
C GLY A 268 3.90 -8.28 13.50
N ALA A 269 2.60 -7.99 13.43
CA ALA A 269 1.70 -8.10 14.58
C ALA A 269 1.61 -9.54 15.10
N VAL A 270 1.49 -10.54 14.23
CA VAL A 270 1.49 -11.97 14.60
C VAL A 270 2.81 -12.37 15.27
N LEU A 271 3.95 -11.92 14.73
CA LEU A 271 5.27 -12.18 15.33
C LEU A 271 5.42 -11.54 16.72
N ALA A 272 4.87 -10.35 16.92
CA ALA A 272 4.91 -9.67 18.22
C ALA A 272 4.15 -10.47 19.29
N VAL A 273 2.96 -10.99 18.95
CA VAL A 273 2.14 -11.81 19.85
C VAL A 273 2.80 -13.16 20.16
N ALA A 274 3.52 -13.73 19.19
CA ALA A 274 4.21 -15.02 19.36
C ALA A 274 5.46 -14.93 20.27
N ASP A 275 5.90 -13.75 20.68
CA ASP A 275 7.08 -13.60 21.52
C ASP A 275 6.88 -14.22 22.91
N LYS A 276 7.89 -15.00 23.35
CA LYS A 276 7.95 -15.65 24.67
C LYS A 276 7.74 -14.68 25.83
N ARG A 277 8.06 -13.38 25.67
CA ARG A 277 7.82 -12.36 26.68
C ARG A 277 6.33 -12.25 27.06
N TYR A 278 5.44 -12.26 26.07
CA TYR A 278 3.98 -12.22 26.31
C TYR A 278 3.47 -13.55 26.87
N ARG A 279 4.07 -14.67 26.44
CA ARG A 279 3.74 -16.00 26.98
C ARG A 279 4.12 -16.19 28.46
N LYS A 280 5.19 -15.53 28.92
CA LYS A 280 5.61 -15.56 30.35
C LYS A 280 4.71 -14.70 31.24
N ALA A 281 4.22 -13.56 30.75
CA ALA A 281 3.29 -12.70 31.50
C ALA A 281 1.97 -13.42 31.80
N ILE A 282 1.38 -14.10 30.79
CA ILE A 282 0.15 -14.90 30.96
C ILE A 282 0.35 -16.04 31.97
N LYS A 283 1.55 -16.66 32.00
CA LYS A 283 1.85 -17.74 32.95
C LYS A 283 2.04 -17.25 34.39
N GLN A 284 2.35 -15.98 34.60
CA GLN A 284 2.47 -15.36 35.92
C GLN A 284 1.14 -14.85 36.47
N GLU A 285 0.16 -14.58 35.60
CA GLU A 285 -1.21 -14.18 35.99
C GLU A 285 -2.16 -15.36 36.23
N ALA A 286 -1.73 -16.61 35.98
CA ALA A 286 -2.51 -17.78 36.36
C ALA A 286 -2.65 -17.82 37.90
N PRO A 287 -3.87 -17.90 38.46
CA PRO A 287 -4.07 -17.82 39.90
C PRO A 287 -3.30 -18.94 40.60
N VAL A 288 -2.51 -18.57 41.61
CA VAL A 288 -1.95 -19.50 42.58
C VAL A 288 -3.13 -20.26 43.16
N ALA A 289 -3.22 -21.56 42.88
CA ALA A 289 -4.27 -22.42 43.42
C ALA A 289 -4.34 -22.22 44.94
N GLU A 290 -5.51 -21.84 45.44
CA GLU A 290 -5.77 -21.66 46.87
C GLU A 290 -5.29 -22.90 47.64
N ALA A 291 -4.38 -22.69 48.58
CA ALA A 291 -3.95 -23.74 49.49
C ALA A 291 -5.19 -24.24 50.27
N PRO A 292 -5.37 -25.56 50.44
CA PRO A 292 -6.55 -26.08 51.10
C PRO A 292 -6.59 -25.59 52.56
N LEU A 293 -7.66 -24.88 52.92
CA LEU A 293 -7.98 -24.47 54.29
C LEU A 293 -7.88 -25.70 55.21
N GLY A 294 -6.93 -25.64 56.14
CA GLY A 294 -6.73 -26.66 57.16
C GLY A 294 -8.02 -26.88 57.95
N LYS A 295 -8.38 -28.16 58.11
CA LYS A 295 -9.48 -28.61 58.96
C LYS A 295 -9.29 -28.03 60.36
N LEU A 296 -10.25 -27.23 60.81
CA LEU A 296 -10.43 -26.89 62.22
C LEU A 296 -10.72 -28.20 62.97
N VAL A 297 -9.79 -28.60 63.82
CA VAL A 297 -9.99 -29.69 64.79
C VAL A 297 -10.70 -29.08 65.99
N ASN A 298 -11.91 -29.59 66.25
CA ASN A 298 -12.59 -29.39 67.53
C ASN A 298 -11.89 -30.23 68.60
N GLU A 299 -11.44 -29.60 69.67
CA GLU A 299 -11.40 -30.14 71.03
C GLU A 299 -11.81 -29.05 72.02
#